data_AF-A0A3A5WDQ2-F1
#
_entry.id   AF-A0A3A5WDQ2-F1
#
_cell.length_a   1.000
_cell.length_b   1.000
_cell.length_c   1.000
_cell.angle_alpha   90.00
_cell.angle_beta   90.00
_cell.angle_gamma   90.00
#
_symmetry.space_group_name_H-M   'P 1'
#
loop_
_entity.id
_entity.type
_entity.pdbx_description
1 polymer ?
#
loop_
_entity_poly.entity_id
_entity_poly.type
_entity_poly.pdbx_seq_one_letter_code
_entity_poly.pdbx_strand_id
1 'polypeptide(L)'
;MIGQSDIAEIVEEYDRLKLRIGMTASHSALDICDGAIEEGFPTVAYCKEGRHKTYANYFKTQRSSSGRVLRGMVDKAIVMDDFNDVLAPDMQAEMRKRNVIYIPNRSFTSYSSISDIEDNFRVPMFGSRNMLRMEERTEDQDYYWILEKAGLPYPEKIDNPEDIDCLVIVKLHHAQKKLERGFFTCASFKEYQEKSAALLAEGVIDQASLDGARIERYVIGPVFNLNFFYSPLADEGERLELLGVDWRFESSLDGHVRLPAPQQMTMPIHQQIPEMTVVGHNTATIRESLLEKAFELGEKFITASKEHYDPGIIGPFCLQTCIDKDMNYYIYDVAPRLGGGTNVHVSVGHPYGNATWRKPMSSGRRIAMELRMAAEQDRLLEVLT
;
A
#
# COMPACT_ATOMS: atom_id res chain seq x y z
N MET A 1 21.85 -1.09 8.29
CA MET A 1 20.94 -1.40 7.18
C MET A 1 21.50 -2.57 6.41
N ILE A 2 20.69 -3.60 6.23
CA ILE A 2 20.99 -4.76 5.38
C ILE A 2 21.29 -4.23 3.97
N GLY A 3 22.48 -4.56 3.45
CA GLY A 3 22.91 -4.11 2.13
C GLY A 3 22.59 -5.12 1.04
N GLN A 4 22.75 -4.70 -0.22
CA GLN A 4 22.57 -5.59 -1.37
C GLN A 4 23.51 -6.80 -1.32
N SER A 5 24.73 -6.65 -0.78
CA SER A 5 25.68 -7.75 -0.61
C SER A 5 25.21 -8.81 0.39
N ASP A 6 24.58 -8.41 1.50
CA ASP A 6 24.01 -9.37 2.47
C ASP A 6 22.93 -10.24 1.80
N ILE A 7 22.11 -9.65 0.93
CA ILE A 7 21.06 -10.35 0.20
C ILE A 7 21.63 -11.19 -0.94
N ALA A 8 22.69 -10.72 -1.60
CA ALA A 8 23.39 -11.47 -2.64
C ALA A 8 23.91 -12.82 -2.13
N GLU A 9 24.59 -12.82 -0.97
CA GLU A 9 25.07 -14.05 -0.32
C GLU A 9 23.94 -15.06 -0.07
N ILE A 10 22.77 -14.58 0.38
CA ILE A 10 21.60 -15.45 0.63
C ILE A 10 21.02 -15.99 -0.68
N VAL A 11 20.89 -15.14 -1.70
CA VAL A 11 20.32 -15.51 -3.01
C VAL A 11 21.21 -16.49 -3.77
N GLU A 12 22.53 -16.44 -3.58
CA GLU A 12 23.48 -17.42 -4.14
C GLU A 12 23.24 -18.84 -3.59
N GLU A 13 22.78 -18.97 -2.34
CA GLU A 13 22.43 -20.26 -1.73
C GLU A 13 21.06 -20.79 -2.17
N TYR A 14 20.22 -19.95 -2.78
CA TYR A 14 18.86 -20.33 -3.16
C TYR A 14 18.83 -21.21 -4.42
N ASP A 15 18.02 -22.28 -4.37
CA ASP A 15 17.62 -22.99 -5.59
C ASP A 15 16.53 -22.19 -6.31
N ARG A 16 16.94 -21.50 -7.38
CA ARG A 16 16.10 -20.61 -8.20
C ARG A 16 14.92 -21.30 -8.87
N LEU A 17 14.99 -22.62 -9.08
CA LEU A 17 13.87 -23.40 -9.63
C LEU A 17 12.84 -23.78 -8.56
N LYS A 18 13.15 -23.54 -7.27
CA LYS A 18 12.31 -23.88 -6.12
C LYS A 18 11.98 -22.66 -5.25
N LEU A 19 12.00 -21.47 -5.83
CA LEU A 19 11.59 -20.24 -5.15
C LEU A 19 10.14 -20.37 -4.65
N ARG A 20 9.88 -19.76 -3.49
CA ARG A 20 8.55 -19.68 -2.89
C ARG A 20 8.22 -18.24 -2.58
N ILE A 21 6.96 -17.85 -2.75
CA ILE A 21 6.52 -16.49 -2.47
C ILE A 21 5.87 -16.46 -1.09
N GLY A 22 6.43 -15.69 -0.18
CA GLY A 22 5.99 -15.57 1.21
C GLY A 22 5.53 -14.16 1.58
N MET A 23 4.55 -14.04 2.48
CA MET A 23 4.04 -12.72 2.92
C MET A 23 3.31 -12.80 4.27
N THR A 24 3.27 -11.68 5.00
CA THR A 24 2.35 -11.50 6.14
C THR A 24 0.92 -11.69 5.66
N ALA A 25 0.16 -12.57 6.29
CA ALA A 25 -1.18 -12.95 5.86
C ALA A 25 -2.24 -11.91 6.30
N SER A 26 -2.21 -10.75 5.65
CA SER A 26 -3.14 -9.63 5.84
C SER A 26 -3.02 -8.64 4.65
N HIS A 27 -3.84 -7.58 4.62
CA HIS A 27 -3.84 -6.49 3.65
C HIS A 27 -4.06 -6.91 2.18
N SER A 28 -3.02 -7.40 1.49
CA SER A 28 -3.03 -7.79 0.07
C SER A 28 -2.50 -9.21 -0.16
N ALA A 29 -2.40 -10.01 0.90
CA ALA A 29 -1.84 -11.36 0.83
C ALA A 29 -2.58 -12.32 -0.13
N LEU A 30 -3.90 -12.16 -0.31
CA LEU A 30 -4.66 -12.98 -1.26
C LEU A 30 -4.28 -12.65 -2.71
N ASP A 31 -4.11 -11.37 -3.06
CA ASP A 31 -3.62 -10.95 -4.37
C ASP A 31 -2.23 -11.53 -4.67
N ILE A 32 -1.31 -11.42 -3.70
CA ILE A 32 0.04 -11.98 -3.83
C ILE A 32 -0.02 -13.51 -4.01
N CYS A 33 -0.85 -14.20 -3.22
CA CYS A 33 -1.00 -15.66 -3.30
C CYS A 33 -1.57 -16.10 -4.65
N ASP A 34 -2.66 -15.47 -5.10
CA ASP A 34 -3.31 -15.81 -6.38
C ASP A 34 -2.36 -15.58 -7.56
N GLY A 35 -1.72 -14.40 -7.59
CA GLY A 35 -0.74 -14.05 -8.61
C GLY A 35 0.47 -14.98 -8.65
N ALA A 36 0.97 -15.39 -7.48
CA ALA A 36 2.06 -16.35 -7.38
C ALA A 36 1.68 -17.72 -7.97
N ILE A 37 0.47 -18.21 -7.68
CA ILE A 37 -0.04 -19.48 -8.22
C ILE A 37 -0.19 -19.41 -9.74
N GLU A 38 -0.73 -18.29 -10.25
CA GLU A 38 -0.91 -18.04 -11.69
C GLU A 38 0.41 -17.98 -12.46
N GLU A 39 1.52 -17.63 -11.80
CA GLU A 39 2.85 -17.61 -12.39
C GLU A 39 3.72 -18.84 -12.01
N GLY A 40 3.16 -19.78 -11.24
CA GLY A 40 3.74 -21.11 -10.98
C GLY A 40 4.50 -21.27 -9.65
N PHE A 41 4.48 -20.27 -8.77
CA PHE A 41 5.19 -20.31 -7.49
C PHE A 41 4.35 -20.95 -6.38
N PRO A 42 4.95 -21.77 -5.50
CA PRO A 42 4.33 -22.15 -4.25
C PRO A 42 4.21 -20.96 -3.28
N THR A 43 3.10 -20.90 -2.54
CA THR A 43 2.78 -19.77 -1.66
C THR A 43 2.88 -20.11 -0.17
N VAL A 44 3.38 -19.16 0.63
CA VAL A 44 3.50 -19.29 2.09
C VAL A 44 2.92 -18.06 2.79
N ALA A 45 1.77 -18.24 3.46
CA ALA A 45 1.11 -17.19 4.22
C ALA A 45 1.50 -17.27 5.72
N TYR A 46 2.18 -16.24 6.22
CA TYR A 46 2.54 -16.12 7.64
C TYR A 46 1.40 -15.47 8.43
N CYS A 47 0.64 -16.31 9.11
CA CYS A 47 -0.62 -15.98 9.75
C CYS A 47 -0.46 -15.74 11.26
N LYS A 48 -1.29 -14.87 11.80
CA LYS A 48 -1.47 -14.71 13.25
C LYS A 48 -2.59 -15.62 13.76
N GLU A 49 -2.41 -16.21 14.94
CA GLU A 49 -3.42 -16.98 15.66
C GLU A 49 -4.71 -16.15 15.82
N GLY A 50 -5.88 -16.78 15.69
CA GLY A 50 -7.18 -16.08 15.62
C GLY A 50 -7.49 -15.35 14.29
N ARG A 51 -6.50 -15.08 13.44
CA ARG A 51 -6.66 -14.44 12.10
C ARG A 51 -6.27 -15.35 10.93
N HIS A 52 -5.96 -16.62 11.19
CA HIS A 52 -5.42 -17.56 10.20
C HIS A 52 -6.46 -18.23 9.30
N LYS A 53 -7.74 -18.32 9.72
CA LYS A 53 -8.76 -19.16 9.04
C LYS A 53 -8.98 -18.81 7.57
N THR A 54 -8.89 -17.52 7.20
CA THR A 54 -8.96 -17.06 5.80
C THR A 54 -7.97 -17.84 4.93
N TYR A 55 -6.71 -17.91 5.37
CA TYR A 55 -5.62 -18.50 4.61
C TYR A 55 -5.50 -20.02 4.83
N ALA A 56 -5.63 -20.48 6.07
CA ALA A 56 -5.44 -21.88 6.44
C ALA A 56 -6.62 -22.78 6.05
N ASN A 57 -7.83 -22.22 5.89
CA ASN A 57 -9.05 -23.00 5.63
C ASN A 57 -9.75 -22.56 4.34
N TYR A 58 -10.21 -21.31 4.28
CA TYR A 58 -11.14 -20.87 3.22
C TYR A 58 -10.46 -20.76 1.85
N PHE A 59 -9.22 -20.28 1.82
CA PHE A 59 -8.41 -20.10 0.61
C PHE A 59 -7.22 -21.07 0.51
N LYS A 60 -7.20 -22.13 1.33
CA LYS A 60 -6.18 -23.18 1.26
C LYS A 60 -6.20 -23.85 -0.10
N THR A 61 -5.02 -24.02 -0.69
CA THR A 61 -4.87 -24.67 -1.99
C THR A 61 -5.20 -26.15 -1.90
N GLN A 62 -5.99 -26.62 -2.87
CA GLN A 62 -6.25 -28.03 -3.14
C GLN A 62 -5.74 -28.34 -4.54
N ARG A 63 -4.87 -29.35 -4.66
CA ARG A 63 -4.25 -29.75 -5.92
C ARG A 63 -4.73 -31.14 -6.33
N SER A 64 -4.81 -31.38 -7.64
CA SER A 64 -5.02 -32.72 -8.19
C SER A 64 -3.80 -33.62 -7.92
N SER A 65 -3.94 -34.92 -8.19
CA SER A 65 -2.80 -35.85 -8.19
C SER A 65 -1.68 -35.45 -9.16
N SER A 66 -2.01 -34.71 -10.23
CA SER A 66 -1.05 -34.16 -11.19
C SER A 66 -0.42 -32.82 -10.76
N GLY A 67 -0.77 -32.29 -9.57
CA GLY A 67 -0.24 -31.03 -9.05
C GLY A 67 -0.96 -29.76 -9.51
N ARG A 68 -1.98 -29.87 -10.38
CA ARG A 68 -2.78 -28.74 -10.85
C ARG A 68 -3.64 -28.18 -9.72
N VAL A 69 -3.68 -26.87 -9.56
CA VAL A 69 -4.57 -26.21 -8.60
C VAL A 69 -6.02 -26.41 -9.02
N LEU A 70 -6.84 -26.91 -8.10
CA LEU A 70 -8.28 -27.10 -8.26
C LEU A 70 -9.09 -26.02 -7.53
N ARG A 71 -8.57 -25.53 -6.41
CA ARG A 71 -9.20 -24.52 -5.55
C ARG A 71 -8.17 -23.86 -4.66
N GLY A 72 -8.40 -22.58 -4.33
CA GLY A 72 -7.60 -21.86 -3.34
C GLY A 72 -6.27 -21.38 -3.91
N MET A 73 -5.56 -20.61 -3.10
CA MET A 73 -4.36 -19.86 -3.50
C MET A 73 -3.25 -19.91 -2.44
N VAL A 74 -3.51 -20.47 -1.26
CA VAL A 74 -2.55 -20.60 -0.16
C VAL A 74 -2.07 -22.04 -0.01
N ASP A 75 -0.87 -22.36 -0.51
CA ASP A 75 -0.30 -23.72 -0.42
C ASP A 75 0.07 -24.07 1.03
N LYS A 76 0.69 -23.11 1.75
CA LYS A 76 1.06 -23.27 3.15
C LYS A 76 0.65 -22.06 3.98
N ALA A 77 -0.11 -22.30 5.03
CA ALA A 77 -0.29 -21.34 6.12
C ALA A 77 0.63 -21.75 7.28
N ILE A 78 1.44 -20.81 7.78
CA ILE A 78 2.22 -20.94 9.01
C ILE A 78 1.54 -20.06 10.05
N VAL A 79 1.05 -20.66 11.14
CA VAL A 79 0.35 -19.92 12.20
C VAL A 79 1.31 -19.62 13.32
N MET A 80 1.37 -18.36 13.72
CA MET A 80 2.27 -17.79 14.74
C MET A 80 1.44 -17.00 15.75
N ASP A 81 2.02 -16.65 16.89
CA ASP A 81 1.30 -15.93 17.95
C ASP A 81 1.16 -14.45 17.61
N ASP A 82 2.18 -13.85 16.99
CA ASP A 82 2.15 -12.50 16.47
C ASP A 82 2.67 -12.41 15.03
N PHE A 83 2.25 -11.37 14.29
CA PHE A 83 2.79 -11.15 12.95
C PHE A 83 4.29 -10.83 12.98
N ASN A 84 4.81 -10.25 14.07
CA ASN A 84 6.23 -9.96 14.24
C ASN A 84 7.11 -11.19 14.40
N ASP A 85 6.53 -12.37 14.64
CA ASP A 85 7.30 -13.61 14.72
C ASP A 85 7.99 -13.96 13.38
N VAL A 86 7.62 -13.32 12.27
CA VAL A 86 8.39 -13.38 11.00
C VAL A 86 9.82 -12.86 11.13
N LEU A 87 10.08 -11.95 12.09
CA LEU A 87 11.39 -11.40 12.36
C LEU A 87 12.25 -12.34 13.24
N ALA A 88 11.67 -13.39 13.84
CA ALA A 88 12.42 -14.30 14.70
C ALA A 88 13.55 -14.99 13.91
N PRO A 89 14.79 -15.07 14.45
CA PRO A 89 15.94 -15.64 13.74
C PRO A 89 15.68 -17.06 13.18
N ASP A 90 15.03 -17.92 13.96
CA ASP A 90 14.68 -19.29 13.56
C ASP A 90 13.67 -19.30 12.42
N MET A 91 12.68 -18.40 12.44
CA MET A 91 11.69 -18.26 11.37
C MET A 91 12.37 -17.83 10.08
N GLN A 92 13.21 -16.79 10.13
CA GLN A 92 13.98 -16.33 8.96
C GLN A 92 14.90 -17.41 8.40
N ALA A 93 15.55 -18.20 9.27
CA ALA A 93 16.38 -19.34 8.84
C ALA A 93 15.56 -20.39 8.09
N GLU A 94 14.36 -20.72 8.58
CA GLU A 94 13.44 -21.63 7.88
C GLU A 94 12.92 -21.04 6.55
N MET A 95 12.71 -19.72 6.47
CA MET A 95 12.37 -19.04 5.21
C MET A 95 13.51 -19.19 4.18
N ARG A 96 14.75 -18.89 4.59
CA ARG A 96 15.94 -19.00 3.72
C ARG A 96 16.16 -20.42 3.22
N LYS A 97 16.11 -21.40 4.12
CA LYS A 97 16.23 -22.83 3.78
C LYS A 97 15.18 -23.30 2.76
N ARG A 98 14.04 -22.62 2.68
CA ARG A 98 12.94 -22.92 1.75
C ARG A 98 12.93 -22.00 0.52
N ASN A 99 14.00 -21.26 0.26
CA ASN A 99 14.12 -20.33 -0.86
C ASN A 99 12.95 -19.33 -0.92
N VAL A 100 12.51 -18.82 0.23
CA VAL A 100 11.39 -17.87 0.28
C VAL A 100 11.89 -16.49 -0.15
N ILE A 101 11.17 -15.90 -1.11
CA ILE A 101 11.21 -14.47 -1.42
C ILE A 101 10.00 -13.84 -0.74
N TYR A 102 10.26 -12.81 0.05
CA TYR A 102 9.22 -12.13 0.84
C TYR A 102 8.63 -10.96 0.06
N ILE A 103 7.30 -10.85 0.02
CA ILE A 103 6.60 -9.74 -0.61
C ILE A 103 6.00 -8.85 0.48
N PRO A 104 6.51 -7.61 0.66
CA PRO A 104 6.03 -6.72 1.71
C PRO A 104 4.63 -6.20 1.39
N ASN A 105 3.78 -6.14 2.41
CA ASN A 105 2.49 -5.46 2.38
C ASN A 105 2.35 -4.54 3.60
N ARG A 106 1.31 -3.70 3.65
CA ARG A 106 1.17 -2.72 4.75
C ARG A 106 1.11 -3.37 6.13
N SER A 107 0.58 -4.59 6.25
CA SER A 107 0.55 -5.26 7.55
C SER A 107 1.96 -5.59 8.03
N PHE A 108 2.87 -6.00 7.16
CA PHE A 108 4.26 -6.21 7.55
C PHE A 108 4.86 -4.94 8.17
N THR A 109 4.74 -3.79 7.50
CA THR A 109 5.28 -2.51 7.98
C THR A 109 4.50 -1.89 9.14
N SER A 110 3.23 -2.28 9.36
CA SER A 110 2.44 -1.76 10.49
C SER A 110 2.62 -2.54 11.79
N TYR A 111 2.98 -3.84 11.70
CA TYR A 111 3.23 -4.66 12.89
C TYR A 111 4.71 -4.66 13.25
N SER A 112 5.60 -4.75 12.25
CA SER A 112 7.06 -4.75 12.44
C SER A 112 7.63 -3.35 12.37
N SER A 113 8.61 -3.04 13.23
CA SER A 113 9.27 -1.73 13.17
C SER A 113 10.08 -1.61 11.87
N ILE A 114 10.10 -0.41 11.27
CA ILE A 114 10.87 -0.17 10.04
C ILE A 114 12.35 -0.46 10.25
N SER A 115 12.92 -0.09 11.40
CA SER A 115 14.30 -0.42 11.75
C SER A 115 14.56 -1.93 11.78
N ASP A 116 13.64 -2.74 12.32
CA ASP A 116 13.80 -4.21 12.29
C ASP A 116 13.73 -4.76 10.87
N ILE A 117 12.85 -4.20 10.03
CA ILE A 117 12.78 -4.58 8.62
C ILE A 117 14.09 -4.23 7.90
N GLU A 118 14.62 -3.03 8.12
CA GLU A 118 15.84 -2.53 7.47
C GLU A 118 17.12 -3.22 7.95
N ASP A 119 17.21 -3.56 9.23
CA ASP A 119 18.47 -4.02 9.85
C ASP A 119 18.48 -5.51 10.20
N ASN A 120 17.32 -6.12 10.46
CA ASN A 120 17.24 -7.45 11.07
C ASN A 120 16.56 -8.52 10.20
N PHE A 121 15.74 -8.14 9.20
CA PHE A 121 15.01 -9.08 8.36
C PHE A 121 15.82 -9.65 7.19
N ARG A 122 16.74 -10.59 7.46
CA ARG A 122 17.66 -11.19 6.48
C ARG A 122 16.98 -12.28 5.61
N VAL A 123 15.85 -11.95 4.99
CA VAL A 123 15.19 -12.76 3.95
C VAL A 123 15.11 -11.89 2.70
N PRO A 124 15.41 -12.39 1.49
CA PRO A 124 15.32 -11.61 0.26
C PRO A 124 13.90 -11.09 0.08
N MET A 125 13.77 -9.77 -0.04
CA MET A 125 12.48 -9.09 -0.13
C MET A 125 12.31 -8.45 -1.51
N PHE A 126 11.18 -8.68 -2.15
CA PHE A 126 10.87 -8.02 -3.42
C PHE A 126 10.54 -6.55 -3.20
N GLY A 127 11.12 -5.68 -4.03
CA GLY A 127 10.96 -4.22 -3.92
C GLY A 127 12.08 -3.58 -3.10
N SER A 128 11.91 -2.29 -2.79
CA SER A 128 12.95 -1.47 -2.14
C SER A 128 12.70 -1.34 -0.63
N ARG A 129 13.56 -1.97 0.17
CA ARG A 129 13.44 -2.03 1.64
C ARG A 129 13.45 -0.67 2.31
N ASN A 130 14.41 0.19 1.94
CA ASN A 130 14.56 1.54 2.48
C ASN A 130 13.35 2.44 2.20
N MET A 131 12.65 2.22 1.08
CA MET A 131 11.48 3.02 0.72
C MET A 131 10.27 2.73 1.60
N LEU A 132 10.19 1.57 2.27
CA LEU A 132 9.08 1.27 3.19
C LEU A 132 8.96 2.31 4.32
N ARG A 133 10.07 2.94 4.70
CA ARG A 133 10.15 4.00 5.72
C ARG A 133 9.32 5.23 5.38
N MET A 134 9.16 5.60 4.11
CA MET A 134 8.42 6.84 3.76
C MET A 134 6.94 6.79 4.11
N GLU A 135 6.41 5.59 4.36
CA GLU A 135 5.04 5.43 4.85
C GLU A 135 4.91 5.86 6.33
N GLU A 136 6.02 5.91 7.07
CA GLU A 136 6.07 6.38 8.45
C GLU A 136 6.20 7.89 8.48
N ARG A 137 5.12 8.52 8.92
CA ARG A 137 4.88 9.97 8.77
C ARG A 137 5.49 10.81 9.90
N THR A 138 6.16 10.15 10.83
CA THR A 138 6.98 10.78 11.87
C THR A 138 8.43 10.94 11.43
N GLU A 139 8.80 10.39 10.27
CA GLU A 139 10.14 10.52 9.68
C GLU A 139 10.25 11.85 8.93
N ASP A 140 11.43 12.47 8.98
CA ASP A 140 11.70 13.73 8.25
C ASP A 140 11.61 13.55 6.73
N GLN A 141 11.87 12.34 6.24
CA GLN A 141 11.80 11.95 4.83
C GLN A 141 10.54 11.11 4.56
N ASP A 142 9.37 11.60 4.97
CA ASP A 142 8.11 10.94 4.64
C ASP A 142 7.72 11.13 3.15
N TYR A 143 6.50 10.69 2.80
CA TYR A 143 6.01 10.88 1.45
C TYR A 143 5.81 12.36 1.05
N TYR A 144 5.51 13.28 1.97
CA TYR A 144 5.43 14.70 1.60
C TYR A 144 6.79 15.24 1.18
N TRP A 145 7.84 14.83 1.89
CA TRP A 145 9.21 15.22 1.59
C TRP A 145 9.61 14.83 0.15
N ILE A 146 9.39 13.57 -0.26
CA ILE A 146 9.74 13.15 -1.63
C ILE A 146 8.87 13.82 -2.69
N LEU A 147 7.58 14.06 -2.41
CA LEU A 147 6.70 14.79 -3.32
C LEU A 147 7.20 16.23 -3.53
N GLU A 148 7.63 16.91 -2.46
CA GLU A 148 8.23 18.24 -2.53
C GLU A 148 9.52 18.23 -3.35
N LYS A 149 10.44 17.29 -3.08
CA LYS A 149 11.68 17.15 -3.86
C LYS A 149 11.45 16.89 -5.34
N ALA A 150 10.43 16.09 -5.65
CA ALA A 150 10.06 15.75 -7.03
C ALA A 150 9.27 16.85 -7.76
N GLY A 151 8.87 17.93 -7.07
CA GLY A 151 7.93 18.92 -7.60
C GLY A 151 6.59 18.30 -8.00
N LEU A 152 6.14 17.28 -7.27
CA LEU A 152 4.87 16.59 -7.46
C LEU A 152 3.75 17.36 -6.72
N PRO A 153 2.55 17.47 -7.31
CA PRO A 153 1.47 18.22 -6.70
C PRO A 153 0.87 17.45 -5.52
N TYR A 154 0.70 18.12 -4.39
CA TYR A 154 -0.01 17.63 -3.20
C TYR A 154 -0.87 18.76 -2.61
N PRO A 155 -1.88 18.46 -1.78
CA PRO A 155 -2.70 19.49 -1.14
C PRO A 155 -1.86 20.49 -0.34
N GLU A 156 -2.09 21.78 -0.55
CA GLU A 156 -1.37 22.85 0.14
C GLU A 156 -1.55 22.74 1.65
N LYS A 157 -0.42 22.82 2.38
CA LYS A 157 -0.39 22.82 3.84
C LYS A 157 -0.75 24.21 4.36
N ILE A 158 -1.59 24.27 5.39
CA ILE A 158 -1.82 25.47 6.19
C ILE A 158 -1.05 25.32 7.50
N ASP A 159 -0.19 26.28 7.81
CA ASP A 159 0.72 26.18 8.97
C ASP A 159 0.00 26.39 10.30
N ASN A 160 -0.92 27.37 10.37
CA ASN A 160 -1.65 27.67 11.61
C ASN A 160 -3.17 27.55 11.41
N PRO A 161 -3.92 27.02 12.39
CA PRO A 161 -5.39 26.99 12.33
C PRO A 161 -6.04 28.38 12.13
N GLU A 162 -5.39 29.45 12.60
CA GLU A 162 -5.83 30.84 12.45
C GLU A 162 -5.83 31.31 10.99
N ASP A 163 -5.01 30.68 10.13
CA ASP A 163 -4.87 31.01 8.72
C ASP A 163 -5.93 30.29 7.83
N ILE A 164 -6.85 29.52 8.43
CA ILE A 164 -7.92 28.82 7.69
C ILE A 164 -8.91 29.83 7.11
N ASP A 165 -8.86 29.99 5.79
CA ASP A 165 -9.72 30.88 4.99
C ASP A 165 -10.65 30.13 4.01
N CYS A 166 -10.58 28.80 3.97
CA CYS A 166 -11.29 27.94 3.04
C CYS A 166 -11.56 26.55 3.65
N LEU A 167 -12.22 25.66 2.90
CA LEU A 167 -12.44 24.29 3.33
C LEU A 167 -11.10 23.55 3.43
N VAL A 168 -10.84 22.97 4.60
CA VAL A 168 -9.65 22.18 4.89
C VAL A 168 -10.03 20.81 5.43
N ILE A 169 -9.09 19.88 5.35
CA ILE A 169 -9.09 18.63 6.11
C ILE A 169 -7.97 18.67 7.14
N VAL A 170 -8.30 18.34 8.38
CA VAL A 170 -7.33 18.17 9.47
C VAL A 170 -7.07 16.68 9.64
N LYS A 171 -5.82 16.27 9.47
CA LYS A 171 -5.36 14.88 9.55
C LYS A 171 -4.58 14.66 10.85
N LEU A 172 -4.97 13.68 11.64
CA LEU A 172 -4.33 13.35 12.91
C LEU A 172 -4.51 11.88 13.30
N HIS A 173 -3.86 11.45 14.38
CA HIS A 173 -4.04 10.11 14.92
C HIS A 173 -5.35 10.00 15.72
N HIS A 174 -6.01 8.84 15.62
CA HIS A 174 -7.14 8.52 16.48
C HIS A 174 -6.62 7.98 17.83
N ALA A 175 -7.15 8.51 18.94
CA ALA A 175 -6.69 8.15 20.29
C ALA A 175 -6.86 6.65 20.64
N GLN A 176 -7.90 5.99 20.10
CA GLN A 176 -8.21 4.59 20.40
C GLN A 176 -7.78 3.65 19.28
N LYS A 177 -8.05 4.02 18.03
CA LYS A 177 -7.75 3.21 16.85
C LYS A 177 -6.34 3.55 16.35
N LYS A 178 -5.31 3.00 16.99
CA LYS A 178 -3.90 3.32 16.71
C LYS A 178 -3.47 3.19 15.24
N LEU A 179 -4.12 2.30 14.48
CA LEU A 179 -3.83 2.06 13.06
C LEU A 179 -4.67 2.95 12.12
N GLU A 180 -5.71 3.58 12.63
CA GLU A 180 -6.61 4.44 11.85
C GLU A 180 -6.28 5.91 12.08
N ARG A 181 -6.57 6.72 11.07
CA ARG A 181 -6.45 8.17 11.16
C ARG A 181 -7.77 8.79 11.62
N GLY A 182 -7.67 9.80 12.46
CA GLY A 182 -8.72 10.76 12.70
C GLY A 182 -8.72 11.82 11.59
N PHE A 183 -9.92 12.22 11.18
CA PHE A 183 -10.12 13.31 10.23
C PHE A 183 -11.30 14.15 10.67
N PHE A 184 -11.19 15.46 10.47
CA PHE A 184 -12.36 16.32 10.41
C PHE A 184 -12.12 17.44 9.41
N THR A 185 -13.20 17.98 8.86
CA THR A 185 -13.15 19.13 7.97
C THR A 185 -13.59 20.38 8.70
N CYS A 186 -13.06 21.54 8.32
CA CYS A 186 -13.53 22.84 8.79
C CYS A 186 -13.30 23.89 7.71
N ALA A 187 -14.02 25.01 7.80
CA ALA A 187 -13.89 26.12 6.84
C ALA A 187 -13.46 27.45 7.49
N SER A 188 -13.15 27.44 8.78
CA SER A 188 -12.67 28.60 9.54
C SER A 188 -11.97 28.18 10.83
N PHE A 189 -11.18 29.08 11.42
CA PHE A 189 -10.59 28.89 12.75
C PHE A 189 -11.64 28.59 13.84
N LYS A 190 -12.80 29.26 13.77
CA LYS A 190 -13.90 29.00 14.71
C LYS A 190 -14.40 27.56 14.63
N GLU A 191 -14.65 27.06 13.42
CA GLU A 191 -15.07 25.66 13.24
C GLU A 191 -13.99 24.67 13.69
N TYR A 192 -12.71 25.00 13.46
CA TYR A 192 -11.58 24.20 13.95
C TYR A 192 -11.65 24.06 15.48
N GLN A 193 -11.81 25.18 16.20
CA GLN A 193 -11.91 25.18 17.67
C GLN A 193 -13.12 24.40 18.18
N GLU A 194 -14.30 24.60 17.57
CA GLU A 194 -15.53 23.92 17.97
C GLU A 194 -15.44 22.39 17.77
N LYS A 195 -14.96 21.95 16.60
CA LYS A 195 -14.85 20.52 16.25
C LYS A 195 -13.75 19.82 17.03
N SER A 196 -12.58 20.44 17.18
CA SER A 196 -11.47 19.86 17.96
C SER A 196 -11.85 19.70 19.44
N ALA A 197 -12.49 20.70 20.05
CA ALA A 197 -12.97 20.62 21.43
C ALA A 197 -14.01 19.50 21.62
N ALA A 198 -14.93 19.33 20.68
CA ALA A 198 -15.91 18.24 20.71
C ALA A 198 -15.23 16.86 20.62
N LEU A 199 -14.31 16.67 19.67
CA LEU A 199 -13.60 15.41 19.49
C LEU A 199 -12.68 15.06 20.67
N LEU A 200 -12.05 16.05 21.30
CA LEU A 200 -11.28 15.89 22.54
C LEU A 200 -12.18 15.45 23.71
N ALA A 201 -13.34 16.09 23.86
CA ALA A 201 -14.30 15.75 24.91
C ALA A 201 -14.89 14.34 24.76
N GLU A 202 -15.07 13.87 23.52
CA GLU A 202 -15.51 12.50 23.22
C GLU A 202 -14.37 11.46 23.29
N GLY A 203 -13.12 11.89 23.45
CA GLY A 203 -11.96 11.00 23.49
C GLY A 203 -11.66 10.32 22.15
N VAL A 204 -12.11 10.91 21.04
CA VAL A 204 -11.80 10.44 19.69
C VAL A 204 -10.36 10.78 19.34
N ILE A 205 -9.92 11.97 19.73
CA ILE A 205 -8.55 12.48 19.54
C ILE A 205 -7.95 12.87 20.89
N ASP A 206 -6.63 13.00 20.97
CA ASP A 206 -5.91 13.53 22.11
C ASP A 206 -5.16 14.83 21.75
N GLN A 207 -4.76 15.59 22.77
CA GLN A 207 -4.13 16.90 22.56
C GLN A 207 -2.79 16.76 21.81
N ALA A 208 -1.99 15.73 22.09
CA ALA A 208 -0.71 15.53 21.42
C ALA A 208 -0.89 15.27 19.91
N SER A 209 -1.91 14.51 19.54
CA SER A 209 -2.29 14.24 18.15
C SER A 209 -2.83 15.48 17.46
N LEU A 210 -3.54 16.35 18.18
CA LEU A 210 -4.04 17.62 17.66
C LEU A 210 -2.92 18.65 17.44
N ASP A 211 -1.96 18.73 18.37
CA ASP A 211 -0.80 19.62 18.28
C ASP A 211 0.11 19.24 17.10
N GLY A 212 0.20 17.94 16.78
CA GLY A 212 0.89 17.42 15.61
C GLY A 212 0.03 17.28 14.35
N ALA A 213 -1.20 17.79 14.35
CA ALA A 213 -2.13 17.60 13.23
C ALA A 213 -1.66 18.36 11.98
N ARG A 214 -1.88 17.75 10.82
CA ARG A 214 -1.62 18.38 9.53
C ARG A 214 -2.91 18.98 8.98
N ILE A 215 -2.90 20.27 8.66
CA ILE A 215 -4.02 20.99 8.06
C ILE A 215 -3.72 21.18 6.58
N GLU A 216 -4.66 20.79 5.73
CA GLU A 216 -4.51 20.88 4.28
C GLU A 216 -5.75 21.45 3.62
N ARG A 217 -5.56 22.23 2.55
CA ARG A 217 -6.67 22.62 1.68
C ARG A 217 -7.40 21.38 1.18
N TYR A 218 -8.72 21.36 1.33
CA TYR A 218 -9.54 20.25 0.87
C TYR A 218 -9.68 20.33 -0.66
N VAL A 219 -9.16 19.32 -1.35
CA VAL A 219 -9.33 19.21 -2.81
C VAL A 219 -10.71 18.61 -3.10
N ILE A 220 -11.59 19.39 -3.72
CA ILE A 220 -12.93 18.93 -4.09
C ILE A 220 -12.87 18.22 -5.44
N GLY A 221 -12.94 16.90 -5.42
CA GLY A 221 -12.89 16.07 -6.62
C GLY A 221 -13.02 14.57 -6.33
N PRO A 222 -13.15 13.72 -7.36
CA PRO A 222 -13.07 12.28 -7.20
C PRO A 222 -11.66 11.86 -6.77
N VAL A 223 -11.61 10.84 -5.92
CA VAL A 223 -10.40 10.18 -5.47
C VAL A 223 -10.07 8.99 -6.37
N PHE A 224 -8.83 8.90 -6.82
CA PHE A 224 -8.31 7.82 -7.63
C PHE A 224 -6.95 7.35 -7.12
N ASN A 225 -6.82 6.05 -6.91
CA ASN A 225 -5.57 5.37 -6.60
C ASN A 225 -4.96 4.87 -7.91
N LEU A 226 -3.87 5.49 -8.36
CA LEU A 226 -3.14 5.08 -9.54
C LEU A 226 -2.17 3.97 -9.16
N ASN A 227 -2.43 2.73 -9.59
CA ASN A 227 -1.60 1.57 -9.26
C ASN A 227 -0.56 1.36 -10.36
N PHE A 228 0.66 1.80 -10.09
CA PHE A 228 1.79 1.67 -10.99
C PHE A 228 2.65 0.45 -10.66
N PHE A 229 3.46 0.04 -11.62
CA PHE A 229 4.53 -0.93 -11.46
C PHE A 229 5.78 -0.44 -12.17
N TYR A 230 6.92 -0.43 -11.47
CA TYR A 230 8.22 -0.15 -12.04
C TYR A 230 9.04 -1.43 -12.20
N SER A 231 9.39 -1.79 -13.43
CA SER A 231 10.23 -2.94 -13.75
C SER A 231 11.67 -2.49 -14.01
N PRO A 232 12.65 -2.83 -13.15
CA PRO A 232 14.06 -2.62 -13.46
C PRO A 232 14.54 -3.55 -14.58
N LEU A 233 13.82 -4.65 -14.84
CA LEU A 233 14.18 -5.63 -15.85
C LEU A 233 13.84 -5.22 -17.27
N ALA A 234 12.80 -4.39 -17.44
CA ALA A 234 12.29 -3.96 -18.73
C ALA A 234 13.22 -2.97 -19.46
N ASP A 235 13.05 -2.91 -20.78
CA ASP A 235 13.66 -1.90 -21.63
C ASP A 235 13.21 -0.50 -21.21
N GLU A 236 14.06 0.50 -21.43
CA GLU A 236 13.92 1.84 -20.84
C GLU A 236 12.52 2.47 -21.04
N GLY A 237 11.91 2.31 -22.22
CA GLY A 237 10.58 2.85 -22.55
C GLY A 237 9.39 2.05 -22.00
N GLU A 238 9.63 0.90 -21.37
CA GLU A 238 8.59 -0.02 -20.87
C GLU A 238 8.67 -0.20 -19.34
N ARG A 239 9.59 0.52 -18.66
CA ARG A 239 9.83 0.34 -17.23
C ARG A 239 8.69 0.78 -16.34
N LEU A 240 7.87 1.74 -16.77
CA LEU A 240 6.71 2.21 -16.02
C LEU A 240 5.42 1.68 -16.64
N GLU A 241 4.66 0.95 -15.84
CA GLU A 241 3.33 0.46 -16.20
C GLU A 241 2.28 1.09 -15.28
N LEU A 242 1.21 1.67 -15.82
CA LEU A 242 -0.03 1.87 -15.07
C LEU A 242 -0.83 0.56 -15.16
N LEU A 243 -0.93 -0.19 -14.06
CA LEU A 243 -1.70 -1.43 -14.05
C LEU A 243 -3.20 -1.13 -14.02
N GLY A 244 -3.66 -0.30 -13.09
CA GLY A 244 -5.08 -0.05 -12.88
C GLY A 244 -5.37 1.14 -11.99
N VAL A 245 -6.64 1.50 -11.92
CA VAL A 245 -7.13 2.55 -11.03
C VAL A 245 -8.24 1.98 -10.15
N ASP A 246 -8.17 2.27 -8.86
CA ASP A 246 -9.23 1.96 -7.90
C ASP A 246 -9.60 3.19 -7.07
N TRP A 247 -10.67 3.07 -6.30
CA TRP A 247 -11.06 4.03 -5.27
C TRP A 247 -11.60 3.29 -4.05
N ARG A 248 -11.65 3.99 -2.91
CA ARG A 248 -11.95 3.40 -1.60
C ARG A 248 -13.43 3.51 -1.25
N PHE A 249 -13.93 2.47 -0.58
CA PHE A 249 -15.14 2.58 0.25
C PHE A 249 -14.73 2.84 1.69
N GLU A 250 -15.28 3.90 2.27
CA GLU A 250 -14.89 4.45 3.57
C GLU A 250 -16.09 4.51 4.51
N SER A 251 -15.95 3.89 5.69
CA SER A 251 -16.95 3.90 6.74
C SER A 251 -16.50 4.85 7.86
N SER A 252 -17.36 5.77 8.33
CA SER A 252 -18.78 5.95 8.03
C SER A 252 -19.10 6.93 6.88
N LEU A 253 -18.10 7.54 6.24
CA LEU A 253 -18.28 8.56 5.20
C LEU A 253 -19.30 8.18 4.11
N ASP A 254 -19.14 7.01 3.48
CA ASP A 254 -20.03 6.54 2.41
C ASP A 254 -21.45 6.21 2.88
N GLY A 255 -21.64 6.04 4.20
CA GLY A 255 -22.95 5.95 4.82
C GLY A 255 -23.60 7.33 4.99
N HIS A 256 -22.81 8.33 5.40
CA HIS A 256 -23.30 9.70 5.62
C HIS A 256 -23.82 10.32 4.32
N VAL A 257 -23.07 10.19 3.23
CA VAL A 257 -23.44 10.76 1.92
C VAL A 257 -24.71 10.14 1.31
N ARG A 258 -25.23 9.05 1.88
CA ARG A 258 -26.51 8.43 1.48
C ARG A 258 -27.71 8.98 2.24
N LEU A 259 -27.50 9.72 3.33
CA LEU A 259 -28.58 10.34 4.09
C LEU A 259 -29.00 11.66 3.44
N PRO A 260 -30.30 12.01 3.43
CA PRO A 260 -30.74 13.35 3.04
C PRO A 260 -30.12 14.42 3.94
N ALA A 261 -29.77 15.58 3.38
CA ALA A 261 -29.16 16.67 4.13
C ALA A 261 -29.91 17.04 5.43
N PRO A 262 -31.26 17.13 5.48
CA PRO A 262 -31.96 17.40 6.74
C PRO A 262 -31.71 16.37 7.85
N GLN A 263 -31.51 15.10 7.49
CA GLN A 263 -31.18 14.06 8.48
C GLN A 263 -29.73 14.20 8.95
N GLN A 264 -28.78 14.50 8.05
CA GLN A 264 -27.39 14.73 8.42
C GLN A 264 -27.26 15.88 9.45
N MET A 265 -27.99 16.98 9.25
CA MET A 265 -27.98 18.14 10.15
C MET A 265 -28.57 17.87 11.55
N THR A 266 -29.34 16.79 11.72
CA THR A 266 -30.01 16.44 12.98
C THR A 266 -29.38 15.22 13.68
N MET A 267 -28.27 14.71 13.16
CA MET A 267 -27.54 13.61 13.80
C MET A 267 -27.02 14.03 15.17
N PRO A 268 -26.93 13.12 16.15
CA PRO A 268 -26.26 13.42 17.41
C PRO A 268 -24.75 13.63 17.19
N ILE A 269 -24.11 14.45 18.03
CA ILE A 269 -22.71 14.90 17.85
C ILE A 269 -21.74 13.74 17.56
N HIS A 270 -21.82 12.66 18.35
CA HIS A 270 -21.01 11.44 18.19
C HIS A 270 -21.19 10.69 16.85
N GLN A 271 -22.13 11.10 16.00
CA GLN A 271 -22.33 10.57 14.65
C GLN A 271 -22.29 11.67 13.57
N GLN A 272 -22.03 12.93 13.91
CA GLN A 272 -22.00 14.00 12.90
C GLN A 272 -20.71 14.00 12.08
N ILE A 273 -19.60 13.61 12.70
CA ILE A 273 -18.28 13.61 12.06
C ILE A 273 -18.02 12.21 11.48
N PRO A 274 -17.96 12.07 10.15
CA PRO A 274 -17.74 10.78 9.53
C PRO A 274 -16.29 10.31 9.74
N GLU A 275 -16.13 9.00 9.93
CA GLU A 275 -14.83 8.37 9.81
C GLU A 275 -14.51 8.03 8.35
N MET A 276 -13.21 7.92 8.04
CA MET A 276 -12.70 7.51 6.72
C MET A 276 -12.00 6.14 6.79
N THR A 277 -12.50 5.24 7.65
CA THR A 277 -11.95 3.90 7.81
C THR A 277 -12.20 3.10 6.53
N VAL A 278 -11.15 2.62 5.88
CA VAL A 278 -11.28 1.88 4.62
C VAL A 278 -11.87 0.49 4.86
N VAL A 279 -13.01 0.21 4.25
CA VAL A 279 -13.73 -1.08 4.38
C VAL A 279 -13.85 -1.86 3.08
N GLY A 280 -13.49 -1.25 1.96
CA GLY A 280 -13.53 -1.89 0.65
C GLY A 280 -12.91 -1.01 -0.43
N HIS A 281 -12.90 -1.55 -1.65
CA HIS A 281 -12.39 -0.87 -2.83
C HIS A 281 -13.27 -1.20 -4.03
N ASN A 282 -13.24 -0.34 -5.03
CA ASN A 282 -13.89 -0.59 -6.30
C ASN A 282 -13.00 -0.16 -7.47
N THR A 283 -13.17 -0.81 -8.61
CA THR A 283 -12.42 -0.48 -9.83
C THR A 283 -12.92 0.85 -10.39
N ALA A 284 -12.00 1.60 -10.98
CA ALA A 284 -12.29 2.79 -11.76
C ALA A 284 -11.46 2.82 -13.04
N THR A 285 -11.84 3.72 -13.94
CA THR A 285 -10.98 4.19 -15.03
C THR A 285 -10.88 5.70 -14.90
N ILE A 286 -9.77 6.26 -15.38
CA ILE A 286 -9.63 7.71 -15.53
C ILE A 286 -9.92 8.09 -16.98
N ARG A 287 -10.37 9.34 -17.17
CA ARG A 287 -10.53 9.91 -18.52
C ARG A 287 -9.20 9.77 -19.26
N GLU A 288 -9.24 9.24 -20.49
CA GLU A 288 -8.04 8.87 -21.24
C GLU A 288 -7.06 10.03 -21.44
N SER A 289 -7.58 11.25 -21.65
CA SER A 289 -6.76 12.48 -21.76
C SER A 289 -6.03 12.88 -20.46
N LEU A 290 -6.23 12.17 -19.36
CA LEU A 290 -5.52 12.37 -18.09
C LEU A 290 -4.41 11.33 -17.86
N LEU A 291 -4.28 10.35 -18.76
CA LEU A 291 -3.28 9.28 -18.63
C LEU A 291 -1.86 9.80 -18.82
N GLU A 292 -1.63 10.67 -19.82
CA GLU A 292 -0.29 11.25 -20.07
C GLU A 292 0.24 11.94 -18.81
N LYS A 293 -0.58 12.81 -18.21
CA LYS A 293 -0.27 13.46 -16.93
C LYS A 293 -0.10 12.45 -15.78
N ALA A 294 -0.83 11.34 -15.76
CA ALA A 294 -0.63 10.28 -14.76
C ALA A 294 0.73 9.60 -14.90
N PHE A 295 1.16 9.29 -16.13
CA PHE A 295 2.50 8.75 -16.40
C PHE A 295 3.61 9.74 -16.01
N GLU A 296 3.46 11.03 -16.34
CA GLU A 296 4.41 12.06 -15.89
C GLU A 296 4.59 12.09 -14.35
N LEU A 297 3.50 11.92 -13.59
CA LEU A 297 3.59 11.82 -12.12
C LEU A 297 4.40 10.59 -11.70
N GLY A 298 4.15 9.44 -12.34
CA GLY A 298 4.89 8.20 -12.07
C GLY A 298 6.37 8.33 -12.40
N GLU A 299 6.73 8.90 -13.55
CA GLU A 299 8.12 9.10 -13.98
C GLU A 299 8.89 10.05 -13.06
N LYS A 300 8.26 11.15 -12.64
CA LYS A 300 8.83 12.08 -11.64
C LYS A 300 9.07 11.39 -10.31
N PHE A 301 8.11 10.59 -9.84
CA PHE A 301 8.25 9.83 -8.60
C PHE A 301 9.40 8.81 -8.69
N ILE A 302 9.50 8.06 -9.79
CA ILE A 302 10.59 7.12 -10.03
C ILE A 302 11.94 7.84 -10.02
N THR A 303 12.04 8.97 -10.71
CA THR A 303 13.27 9.76 -10.79
C THR A 303 13.72 10.23 -9.41
N ALA A 304 12.81 10.85 -8.64
CA ALA A 304 13.12 11.32 -7.29
C ALA A 304 13.45 10.16 -6.33
N SER A 305 12.78 9.00 -6.49
CA SER A 305 13.09 7.82 -5.67
C SER A 305 14.51 7.32 -5.91
N LYS A 306 15.01 7.32 -7.15
CA LYS A 306 16.39 6.91 -7.46
C LYS A 306 17.41 7.89 -6.89
N GLU A 307 17.09 9.19 -6.90
CA GLU A 307 17.97 10.23 -6.37
C GLU A 307 18.10 10.18 -4.85
N HIS A 308 17.00 9.89 -4.15
CA HIS A 308 16.93 10.02 -2.69
C HIS A 308 16.89 8.70 -1.93
N TYR A 309 16.55 7.59 -2.59
CA TYR A 309 16.34 6.27 -2.00
C TYR A 309 16.96 5.16 -2.85
N ASP A 310 18.29 5.16 -3.06
CA ASP A 310 18.99 4.10 -3.83
C ASP A 310 18.53 2.68 -3.40
N PRO A 311 18.08 1.80 -4.31
CA PRO A 311 18.14 1.87 -5.78
C PRO A 311 16.98 2.61 -6.49
N GLY A 312 16.09 3.23 -5.74
CA GLY A 312 14.81 3.80 -6.18
C GLY A 312 13.67 2.80 -6.04
N ILE A 313 12.47 3.19 -6.49
CA ILE A 313 11.29 2.31 -6.41
C ILE A 313 11.50 1.06 -7.26
N ILE A 314 11.12 -0.10 -6.74
CA ILE A 314 11.13 -1.39 -7.44
C ILE A 314 9.76 -2.04 -7.29
N GLY A 315 9.15 -2.42 -8.41
CA GLY A 315 7.86 -3.10 -8.42
C GLY A 315 6.67 -2.17 -8.19
N PRO A 316 5.64 -2.61 -7.46
CA PRO A 316 4.38 -1.89 -7.35
C PRO A 316 4.51 -0.64 -6.47
N PHE A 317 3.90 0.45 -6.90
CA PHE A 317 3.67 1.63 -6.07
C PHE A 317 2.33 2.28 -6.42
N CYS A 318 1.77 3.03 -5.48
CA CYS A 318 0.51 3.71 -5.68
C CYS A 318 0.62 5.19 -5.36
N LEU A 319 0.20 6.03 -6.31
CA LEU A 319 -0.06 7.44 -6.07
C LEU A 319 -1.56 7.60 -5.80
N GLN A 320 -1.92 7.95 -4.57
CA GLN A 320 -3.31 8.19 -4.21
C GLN A 320 -3.63 9.66 -4.46
N THR A 321 -4.58 9.91 -5.35
CA THR A 321 -4.81 11.23 -5.94
C THR A 321 -6.24 11.71 -5.80
N CYS A 322 -6.40 13.03 -5.77
CA CYS A 322 -7.67 13.69 -6.04
C CYS A 322 -7.52 14.51 -7.34
N ILE A 323 -8.58 14.59 -8.15
CA ILE A 323 -8.60 15.37 -9.39
C ILE A 323 -9.61 16.51 -9.26
N ASP A 324 -9.16 17.77 -9.31
CA ASP A 324 -10.06 18.93 -9.18
C ASP A 324 -10.89 19.19 -10.46
N LYS A 325 -11.77 20.19 -10.38
CA LYS A 325 -12.64 20.63 -11.49
C LYS A 325 -11.88 21.05 -12.76
N ASP A 326 -10.62 21.46 -12.62
CA ASP A 326 -9.75 21.91 -13.71
C ASP A 326 -8.83 20.79 -14.21
N MET A 327 -9.07 19.54 -13.77
CA MET A 327 -8.31 18.34 -14.11
C MET A 327 -6.86 18.34 -13.60
N ASN A 328 -6.61 19.01 -12.47
CA ASN A 328 -5.33 18.94 -11.77
C ASN A 328 -5.31 17.78 -10.77
N TYR A 329 -4.23 17.00 -10.81
CA TYR A 329 -3.96 15.96 -9.83
C TYR A 329 -3.35 16.57 -8.57
N TYR A 330 -3.75 16.03 -7.42
CA TYR A 330 -3.13 16.27 -6.12
C TYR A 330 -2.92 14.94 -5.42
N ILE A 331 -1.67 14.59 -5.14
CA ILE A 331 -1.30 13.35 -4.44
C ILE A 331 -1.46 13.61 -2.95
N TYR A 332 -2.37 12.88 -2.29
CA TYR A 332 -2.64 13.06 -0.87
C TYR A 332 -1.99 11.98 0.01
N ASP A 333 -1.52 10.88 -0.60
CA ASP A 333 -0.83 9.77 0.06
C ASP A 333 -0.08 8.91 -0.99
N VAL A 334 0.98 8.21 -0.56
CA VAL A 334 1.81 7.34 -1.42
C VAL A 334 2.00 5.99 -0.75
N ALA A 335 1.95 4.92 -1.53
CA ALA A 335 2.38 3.59 -1.08
C ALA A 335 3.53 3.09 -1.96
N PRO A 336 4.77 2.92 -1.44
CA PRO A 336 5.93 2.45 -2.19
C PRO A 336 5.97 0.91 -2.33
N ARG A 337 4.79 0.28 -2.25
CA ARG A 337 4.59 -1.17 -2.25
C ARG A 337 3.17 -1.48 -2.70
N LEU A 338 2.84 -2.77 -2.76
CA LEU A 338 1.50 -3.24 -3.14
C LEU A 338 0.40 -2.62 -2.26
N GLY A 339 -0.55 -1.91 -2.88
CA GLY A 339 -1.71 -1.26 -2.26
C GLY A 339 -2.81 -2.22 -1.81
N GLY A 340 -3.70 -1.79 -0.90
CA GLY A 340 -4.88 -2.56 -0.53
C GLY A 340 -5.99 -2.49 -1.58
N GLY A 341 -5.99 -1.42 -2.39
CA GLY A 341 -6.90 -1.19 -3.51
C GLY A 341 -6.79 -2.21 -4.62
N THR A 342 -5.60 -2.77 -4.81
CA THR A 342 -5.34 -3.78 -5.86
C THR A 342 -6.15 -5.06 -5.65
N ASN A 343 -6.66 -5.32 -4.44
CA ASN A 343 -7.48 -6.49 -4.14
C ASN A 343 -8.79 -6.57 -4.97
N VAL A 344 -9.30 -5.45 -5.50
CA VAL A 344 -10.46 -5.50 -6.42
C VAL A 344 -10.12 -6.19 -7.74
N HIS A 345 -8.82 -6.37 -8.02
CA HIS A 345 -8.30 -6.89 -9.27
C HIS A 345 -7.75 -8.32 -9.19
N VAL A 346 -7.89 -9.01 -8.05
CA VAL A 346 -7.30 -10.37 -7.84
C VAL A 346 -7.66 -11.32 -8.97
N SER A 347 -8.95 -11.58 -9.20
CA SER A 347 -9.37 -12.57 -10.21
C SER A 347 -9.55 -12.00 -11.61
N VAL A 348 -9.92 -10.71 -11.71
CA VAL A 348 -10.28 -10.07 -12.99
C VAL A 348 -9.09 -9.34 -13.63
N GLY A 349 -8.03 -9.10 -12.87
CA GLY A 349 -6.90 -8.27 -13.26
C GLY A 349 -7.24 -6.78 -13.30
N HIS A 350 -6.21 -5.96 -13.50
CA HIS A 350 -6.37 -4.53 -13.72
C HIS A 350 -6.67 -4.24 -15.20
N PRO A 351 -7.59 -3.31 -15.55
CA PRO A 351 -7.94 -3.04 -16.94
C PRO A 351 -6.76 -2.70 -17.86
N TYR A 352 -5.86 -1.81 -17.44
CA TYR A 352 -4.70 -1.41 -18.25
C TYR A 352 -3.65 -2.53 -18.28
N GLY A 353 -3.35 -3.15 -17.13
CA GLY A 353 -2.46 -4.31 -17.05
C GLY A 353 -2.92 -5.48 -17.93
N ASN A 354 -4.23 -5.75 -17.98
CA ASN A 354 -4.83 -6.75 -18.85
C ASN A 354 -4.60 -6.43 -20.33
N ALA A 355 -4.72 -5.15 -20.70
CA ALA A 355 -4.50 -4.70 -22.06
C ALA A 355 -3.03 -4.80 -22.48
N THR A 356 -2.11 -4.39 -21.60
CA THR A 356 -0.65 -4.47 -21.83
C THR A 356 -0.19 -5.91 -21.97
N TRP A 357 -0.55 -6.78 -21.02
CA TRP A 357 -0.05 -8.17 -20.96
C TRP A 357 -0.93 -9.19 -21.68
N ARG A 358 -2.08 -8.76 -22.22
CA ARG A 358 -3.06 -9.60 -22.92
C ARG A 358 -3.54 -10.82 -22.11
N LYS A 359 -3.60 -10.69 -20.78
CA LYS A 359 -4.11 -11.70 -19.83
C LYS A 359 -4.57 -11.03 -18.52
N PRO A 360 -5.44 -11.65 -17.70
CA PRO A 360 -5.76 -11.13 -16.36
C PRO A 360 -4.49 -10.89 -15.55
N MET A 361 -4.21 -9.63 -15.23
CA MET A 361 -2.99 -9.16 -14.61
C MET A 361 -3.35 -8.36 -13.35
N SER A 362 -3.34 -9.01 -12.19
CA SER A 362 -3.36 -8.32 -10.90
C SER A 362 -1.97 -7.80 -10.55
N SER A 363 -1.89 -6.90 -9.56
CA SER A 363 -0.59 -6.44 -9.07
C SER A 363 0.21 -7.58 -8.43
N GLY A 364 -0.44 -8.49 -7.68
CA GLY A 364 0.20 -9.70 -7.17
C GLY A 364 0.77 -10.60 -8.28
N ARG A 365 0.04 -10.77 -9.38
CA ARG A 365 0.51 -11.52 -10.56
C ARG A 365 1.68 -10.81 -11.24
N ARG A 366 1.65 -9.49 -11.36
CA ARG A 366 2.74 -8.71 -11.96
C ARG A 366 4.04 -8.83 -11.18
N ILE A 367 3.97 -8.84 -9.84
CA ILE A 367 5.12 -9.11 -8.95
C ILE A 367 5.68 -10.51 -9.22
N ALA A 368 4.83 -11.53 -9.20
CA ALA A 368 5.27 -12.91 -9.42
C ALA A 368 5.86 -13.11 -10.83
N MET A 369 5.30 -12.45 -11.84
CA MET A 369 5.83 -12.48 -13.19
C MET A 369 7.20 -11.80 -13.28
N GLU A 370 7.41 -10.66 -12.60
CA GLU A 370 8.72 -10.01 -12.49
C GLU A 370 9.76 -10.93 -11.85
N LEU A 371 9.39 -11.61 -10.76
CA LEU A 371 10.26 -12.57 -10.09
C LEU A 371 10.62 -13.75 -10.99
N ARG A 372 9.68 -14.25 -11.78
CA ARG A 372 9.97 -15.31 -12.75
C ARG A 372 10.95 -14.83 -13.82
N MET A 373 10.72 -13.64 -14.39
CA MET A 373 11.63 -13.05 -15.36
C MET A 373 13.04 -12.85 -14.77
N ALA A 374 13.14 -12.33 -13.54
CA ALA A 374 14.40 -12.15 -12.85
C ALA A 374 15.13 -13.48 -12.61
N ALA A 375 14.41 -14.53 -12.22
CA ALA A 375 14.99 -15.86 -12.01
C ALA A 375 15.46 -16.51 -13.33
N GLU A 376 14.67 -16.40 -14.40
CA GLU A 376 15.00 -16.93 -15.73
C GLU A 376 16.18 -16.20 -16.39
N GLN A 377 16.36 -14.91 -16.09
CA GLN A 377 17.41 -14.07 -16.67
C GLN A 377 18.67 -13.94 -15.81
N ASP A 378 18.72 -14.56 -14.62
CA ASP A 378 19.81 -14.40 -13.65
C ASP A 378 19.97 -12.95 -13.13
N ARG A 379 18.85 -12.29 -12.84
CA ARG A 379 18.76 -10.86 -12.46
C ARG A 379 17.99 -10.62 -11.16
N LEU A 380 17.94 -11.63 -10.27
CA LEU A 380 17.20 -11.53 -8.99
C LEU A 380 17.67 -10.35 -8.12
N LEU A 381 18.96 -10.02 -8.12
CA LEU A 381 19.50 -8.92 -7.31
C LEU A 381 19.07 -7.52 -7.77
N GLU A 382 18.46 -7.39 -8.95
CA GLU A 382 17.89 -6.13 -9.43
C GLU A 382 16.49 -5.86 -8.88
N VAL A 383 15.82 -6.89 -8.34
CA VAL A 383 14.45 -6.79 -7.82
C VAL A 383 14.33 -7.13 -6.34
N LEU A 384 15.41 -7.59 -5.72
CA LEU A 384 15.45 -8.02 -4.32
C LEU A 384 16.35 -7.11 -3.47
N THR A 385 15.86 -6.77 -2.27
CA THR A 385 16.60 -6.04 -1.24
C THR A 385 16.46 -6.68 0.14
#